data_AF-A0A941LJR7-F1
#
_entry.id   AF-A0A941LJR7-F1
#
_cell.length_a   1.000
_cell.length_b   1.000
_cell.length_c   1.000
_cell.angle_alpha   90.00
_cell.angle_beta   90.00
_cell.angle_gamma   90.00
#
_symmetry.space_group_name_H-M   'P 1'
#
loop_
_entity.id
_entity.type
_entity.pdbx_description
1 polymer ?
#
loop_
_entity_poly.entity_id
_entity_poly.type
_entity_poly.pdbx_seq_one_letter_code
_entity_poly.pdbx_strand_id
1 'polypeptide(L)'
;MKAKRTMHVLTDKKGAIVGGGLLTPGKDHKGKPVHIRIEPMKGQSLKEVAVPAELARLDGADFFSRLMCEFHLPRGKKELVRKATKR
;
A
#
# COMPACT_ATOMS: atom_id res chain seq x y z
N MET A 1 -3.84 10.20 -20.44
CA MET A 1 -3.24 10.36 -19.09
C MET A 1 -2.87 8.98 -18.56
N LYS A 2 -1.62 8.73 -18.13
CA LYS A 2 -1.30 7.48 -17.42
C LYS A 2 -2.04 7.50 -16.09
N ALA A 3 -2.88 6.51 -15.82
CA ALA A 3 -3.58 6.40 -14.53
C ALA A 3 -2.53 6.38 -13.41
N LYS A 4 -2.65 7.28 -12.43
CA LYS A 4 -1.83 7.20 -11.22
C LYS A 4 -2.20 5.88 -10.53
N ARG A 5 -1.28 4.92 -10.50
CA ARG A 5 -1.46 3.65 -9.79
C ARG A 5 -1.60 3.99 -8.30
N THR A 6 -2.74 3.69 -7.71
CA THR A 6 -2.98 3.84 -6.28
C THR A 6 -2.88 2.49 -5.59
N MET A 7 -2.50 2.50 -4.32
CA MET A 7 -2.42 1.30 -3.49
C MET A 7 -3.10 1.53 -2.14
N HIS A 8 -3.53 0.43 -1.54
CA HIS A 8 -4.11 0.43 -0.21
C HIS A 8 -3.04 0.04 0.80
N VAL A 9 -2.86 0.84 1.84
CA VAL A 9 -1.87 0.63 2.90
C VAL A 9 -2.59 0.52 4.23
N LEU A 10 -2.28 -0.53 4.98
CA LEU A 10 -2.67 -0.72 6.37
C LEU A 10 -1.53 -0.25 7.27
N THR A 11 -1.85 0.63 8.20
CA THR A 11 -0.91 1.08 9.23
C THR A 11 -1.41 0.86 10.64
N ASP A 12 -0.48 0.77 11.57
CA ASP A 12 -0.78 0.87 13.00
C ASP A 12 -1.04 2.34 13.43
N LYS A 13 -1.29 2.55 14.73
CA LYS A 13 -1.52 3.88 15.32
C LYS A 13 -0.33 4.85 15.20
N LYS A 14 0.88 4.34 15.01
CA LYS A 14 2.12 5.12 14.88
C LYS A 14 2.45 5.42 13.41
N GLY A 15 1.66 4.92 12.47
CA GLY A 15 1.87 5.09 11.03
C GLY A 15 2.86 4.10 10.42
N ALA A 16 3.25 3.05 11.17
CA ALA A 16 4.06 1.97 10.63
C ALA A 16 3.21 1.10 9.72
N ILE A 17 3.74 0.76 8.54
CA ILE A 17 3.05 -0.09 7.57
C ILE A 17 3.07 -1.53 8.09
N VAL A 18 1.89 -2.12 8.23
CA VAL A 18 1.69 -3.51 8.68
C VAL A 18 1.13 -4.40 7.57
N GLY A 19 0.74 -3.79 6.45
CA GLY A 19 0.30 -4.50 5.26
C GLY A 19 -0.07 -3.51 4.16
N GLY A 20 -0.25 -4.00 2.96
CA GLY A 20 -0.71 -3.18 1.85
C GLY A 20 -0.76 -3.98 0.56
N GLY A 21 -1.49 -3.46 -0.41
CA GLY A 21 -1.70 -4.15 -1.67
C GLY A 21 -2.30 -3.25 -2.74
N LEU A 22 -2.00 -3.62 -3.98
CA LEU A 22 -2.68 -3.10 -5.15
C LEU A 22 -3.96 -3.90 -5.31
N LEU A 23 -5.10 -3.25 -5.14
CA LEU A 23 -6.40 -3.85 -5.40
C LEU A 23 -6.72 -3.66 -6.87
N THR A 24 -6.36 -4.64 -7.69
CA THR A 24 -6.84 -4.72 -9.07
C THR A 24 -8.14 -5.52 -9.11
N PRO A 25 -9.18 -5.05 -9.82
CA PRO A 25 -10.36 -5.86 -10.08
C PRO A 25 -9.95 -7.22 -10.65
N GLY A 26 -10.29 -8.29 -9.94
CA GLY A 26 -9.93 -9.65 -10.30
C GLY A 26 -11.13 -10.40 -10.88
N LYS A 27 -10.85 -11.58 -11.41
CA LYS A 27 -11.87 -12.59 -11.70
C LYS A 27 -11.65 -13.80 -10.80
N ASP A 28 -12.72 -14.46 -10.38
CA ASP A 28 -12.63 -15.75 -9.71
C ASP A 28 -12.18 -16.85 -10.71
N HIS A 29 -12.01 -18.07 -10.22
CA HIS A 29 -11.64 -19.22 -11.05
C HIS A 29 -12.67 -19.55 -12.15
N LYS A 30 -13.88 -18.96 -12.09
CA LYS A 30 -14.95 -19.09 -13.08
C LYS A 30 -15.07 -17.87 -14.00
N GLY A 31 -14.14 -16.90 -13.90
CA GLY A 31 -14.15 -15.69 -14.72
C GLY A 31 -15.10 -14.59 -14.25
N LYS A 32 -15.78 -14.73 -13.09
CA LYS A 32 -16.69 -13.71 -12.55
C LYS A 32 -15.92 -12.60 -11.86
N PRO A 33 -16.29 -11.32 -12.04
CA PRO A 33 -15.65 -10.21 -11.34
C PRO A 33 -15.73 -10.36 -9.83
N VAL A 34 -14.63 -10.08 -9.15
CA VAL A 34 -14.55 -10.11 -7.68
C VAL A 34 -14.19 -8.70 -7.18
N HIS A 35 -14.92 -8.26 -6.16
CA HIS A 35 -14.60 -7.05 -5.42
C HIS A 35 -13.84 -7.43 -4.16
N ILE A 36 -12.64 -6.87 -3.98
CA ILE A 36 -11.83 -7.07 -2.78
C ILE A 36 -12.06 -5.89 -1.86
N ARG A 37 -12.47 -6.17 -0.62
CA ARG A 37 -12.53 -5.19 0.45
C ARG A 37 -11.51 -5.54 1.52
N ILE A 38 -10.75 -4.54 1.96
CA ILE A 38 -9.87 -4.67 3.12
C ILE A 38 -10.57 -4.00 4.30
N GLU A 39 -10.67 -4.71 5.41
CA GLU A 39 -11.20 -4.17 6.66
C GLU A 39 -10.08 -4.09 7.70
N PRO A 40 -9.73 -2.88 8.19
CA PRO A 40 -8.68 -2.74 9.19
C PRO A 40 -9.13 -3.28 10.55
N MET A 41 -8.24 -3.96 11.26
CA MET A 41 -8.49 -4.38 12.63
C MET A 41 -8.46 -3.20 13.61
N LYS A 42 -8.95 -3.40 14.84
CA LYS A 42 -8.93 -2.38 15.89
C LYS A 42 -7.51 -1.83 16.08
N GLY A 43 -7.36 -0.50 15.94
CA GLY A 43 -6.08 0.18 16.06
C GLY A 43 -5.26 0.23 14.78
N GLN A 44 -5.76 -0.32 13.67
CA GLN A 44 -5.20 -0.12 12.34
C GLN A 44 -5.97 0.97 11.58
N SER A 45 -5.37 1.46 10.51
CA SER A 45 -6.00 2.39 9.57
C SER A 45 -5.71 1.94 8.15
N LEU A 46 -6.74 1.94 7.30
CA LEU A 46 -6.62 1.70 5.87
C LEU A 46 -6.57 3.02 5.13
N LYS A 47 -5.60 3.18 4.22
CA LYS A 47 -5.51 4.37 3.37
C LYS A 47 -5.17 4.04 1.94
N GLU A 48 -5.88 4.68 1.02
CA GLU A 48 -5.47 4.72 -0.38
C GLU A 48 -4.44 5.85 -0.58
N VAL A 49 -3.29 5.49 -1.16
CA VAL A 49 -2.16 6.40 -1.42
C VAL A 49 -1.67 6.20 -2.86
N ALA A 50 -1.10 7.26 -3.44
CA ALA A 50 -0.42 7.13 -4.74
C ALA A 50 0.84 6.28 -4.57
N VAL A 51 1.11 5.37 -5.51
CA VAL A 51 2.35 4.60 -5.52
C VAL A 51 3.52 5.55 -5.84
N PRO A 52 4.53 5.67 -4.96
CA PRO A 52 5.74 6.44 -5.24
C PRO A 52 6.42 5.95 -6.53
N ALA A 53 6.98 6.86 -7.32
CA ALA A 53 7.61 6.51 -8.60
C ALA A 53 8.72 5.44 -8.48
N GLU A 54 9.40 5.43 -7.34
CA GLU A 54 10.44 4.43 -7.00
C GLU A 54 9.85 3.04 -6.81
N LEU A 55 8.71 2.92 -6.12
CA LEU A 55 8.01 1.66 -5.94
C LEU A 55 7.32 1.21 -7.23
N ALA A 56 6.86 2.15 -8.06
CA ALA A 56 6.18 1.84 -9.31
C ALA A 56 7.05 1.09 -10.34
N ARG A 57 8.38 1.06 -10.15
CA ARG A 57 9.35 0.33 -10.99
C ARG A 57 9.66 -1.07 -10.46
N LEU A 58 9.17 -1.41 -9.28
CA LEU A 58 9.42 -2.68 -8.61
C LEU A 58 8.17 -3.56 -8.71
N ASP A 59 8.38 -4.87 -8.79
CA ASP A 59 7.32 -5.86 -8.83
C ASP A 59 7.48 -6.88 -7.70
N GLY A 60 6.39 -7.58 -7.38
CA GLY A 60 6.39 -8.73 -6.47
C GLY A 60 7.08 -8.45 -5.13
N ALA A 61 8.03 -9.32 -4.78
CA ALA A 61 8.70 -9.29 -3.49
C ALA A 61 9.51 -8.01 -3.24
N ASP A 62 10.18 -7.47 -4.26
CA ASP A 62 11.01 -6.27 -4.11
C ASP A 62 10.17 -5.04 -3.80
N PHE A 63 9.01 -4.94 -4.44
CA PHE A 63 8.02 -3.91 -4.14
C PHE A 63 7.62 -3.96 -2.66
N PHE A 64 7.23 -5.14 -2.17
CA PHE A 64 6.77 -5.31 -0.79
C PHE A 64 7.89 -5.08 0.23
N SER A 65 9.09 -5.59 -0.06
CA SER A 65 10.27 -5.38 0.78
C SER A 65 10.57 -3.89 0.94
N ARG A 66 10.65 -3.15 -0.17
CA ARG A 66 10.93 -1.71 -0.15
C ARG A 66 9.85 -0.92 0.56
N LEU A 67 8.58 -1.22 0.30
CA LEU A 67 7.43 -0.59 0.96
C LEU A 67 7.52 -0.76 2.49
N MET A 68 7.67 -1.99 2.96
CA MET A 68 7.64 -2.33 4.39
C MET A 68 8.88 -1.79 5.13
N CYS A 69 10.05 -1.90 4.51
CA CYS A 69 11.31 -1.55 5.15
C CYS A 69 11.56 -0.04 5.13
N GLU A 70 11.24 0.67 4.04
CA GLU A 70 11.72 2.04 3.82
C GLU A 70 10.66 3.12 3.89
N PHE A 71 9.37 2.77 3.89
CA PHE A 71 8.30 3.75 3.91
C PHE A 71 7.44 3.65 5.18
N HIS A 72 6.86 4.78 5.57
CA HIS A 72 5.80 4.84 6.58
C HIS A 72 4.71 5.84 6.13
N LEU A 73 3.50 5.72 6.68
CA LEU A 73 2.40 6.64 6.41
C LEU A 73 2.10 7.45 7.69
N PRO A 74 2.53 8.72 7.78
CA PRO A 74 2.27 9.53 8.95
C PRO A 74 0.76 9.67 9.19
N ARG A 75 0.37 9.66 10.47
CA ARG A 75 -1.03 9.76 10.88
C ARG A 75 -1.69 11.00 10.24
N GLY A 76 -2.84 10.78 9.60
CA GLY A 76 -3.61 11.84 8.96
C GLY A 76 -3.12 12.28 7.57
N LYS A 77 -2.01 11.72 7.07
CA LYS A 77 -1.52 12.00 5.71
C LYS A 77 -2.08 11.00 4.69
N LYS A 78 -2.01 11.37 3.41
CA LYS A 78 -2.40 10.53 2.25
C LYS A 78 -1.18 10.16 1.39
N GLU A 79 0.03 10.26 1.94
CA GLU A 79 1.27 10.15 1.20
C GLU A 79 2.31 9.37 2.02
N LEU A 80 3.02 8.47 1.34
CA LEU A 80 4.10 7.68 1.93
C LEU A 80 5.35 8.55 2.07
N VAL A 81 6.00 8.44 3.23
CA VAL A 81 7.24 9.14 3.53
C VAL A 81 8.35 8.12 3.69
N ARG A 82 9.53 8.40 3.09
CA ARG A 82 10.73 7.59 3.32
C ARG A 82 11.17 7.72 4.77
N LYS A 83 11.43 6.60 5.43
CA LYS A 83 12.06 6.57 6.75
C LYS A 83 13.47 7.16 6.62
N ALA A 84 13.86 7.97 7.60
CA ALA A 84 15.24 8.43 7.70
C ALA A 84 16.13 7.20 7.96
N THR A 85 16.90 6.79 6.96
CA THR A 85 17.96 5.80 7.15
C THR A 85 19.10 6.52 7.85
N LYS A 86 19.40 6.16 9.12
CA LYS A 86 20.67 6.56 9.72
C LYS A 86 21.76 5.86 8.91
N ARG A 87 22.50 6.63 8.12
CA ARG A 87 23.80 6.23 7.57
C ARG A 87 24.84 6.24 8.66
#